data_AF-A0AB36P2A6-F1
#
_entry.id   AF-A0AB36P2A6-F1
#
_cell.length_a   1.000
_cell.length_b   1.000
_cell.length_c   1.000
_cell.angle_alpha   90.00
_cell.angle_beta   90.00
_cell.angle_gamma   90.00
#
_symmetry.space_group_name_H-M   'P 1'
#
loop_
_entity.id
_entity.type
_entity.pdbx_description
1 polymer ?
#
loop_
_entity_poly.entity_id
_entity_poly.type
_entity_poly.pdbx_seq_one_letter_code
_entity_poly.pdbx_strand_id
1 'polypeptide(L)'
;MDLNELSGRFLLLFFSILILYFFSNRKDNETINPLMVIVGLCTFSLCYVFTKIEIGVGIGFGLFAIFSILRFRTQSFTVNAIIFLFATITLSILDILYPYEKIEVLLFFQIMIIGFYIIASIIVNKKVSKYLNTINVKIALDSNFSLDNNSIRKSIQEKINIENFDFKIVNINAVSNEIDLLVLY
;
A
#
# COMPACT_ATOMS: atom_id res chain seq x y z
N MET A 1 0.48 11.81 -30.25
CA MET A 1 0.81 10.64 -29.41
C MET A 1 -0.25 9.63 -29.70
N ASP A 2 0.16 8.60 -30.41
CA ASP A 2 -0.70 7.46 -30.70
C ASP A 2 -0.83 6.61 -29.44
N LEU A 3 -1.92 5.83 -29.35
CA LEU A 3 -2.20 5.00 -28.19
C LEU A 3 -1.06 4.02 -27.88
N ASN A 4 -0.39 3.51 -28.91
CA ASN A 4 0.77 2.62 -28.77
C ASN A 4 1.97 3.31 -28.11
N GLU A 5 2.26 4.56 -28.51
CA GLU A 5 3.34 5.33 -27.90
C GLU A 5 3.01 5.62 -26.43
N LEU A 6 1.75 5.98 -26.14
CA LEU A 6 1.30 6.25 -24.78
C LEU A 6 1.40 5.00 -23.90
N SER A 7 0.95 3.85 -24.41
CA SER A 7 1.06 2.56 -23.73
C SER A 7 2.51 2.19 -23.43
N GLY A 8 3.42 2.39 -24.40
CA GLY A 8 4.86 2.16 -24.20
C GLY A 8 5.44 3.04 -23.08
N ARG A 9 5.09 4.33 -23.04
CA ARG A 9 5.52 5.26 -21.98
C ARG A 9 4.96 4.87 -20.62
N PHE A 10 3.69 4.45 -20.59
CA PHE A 10 3.04 3.99 -19.37
C PHE A 10 3.70 2.72 -18.81
N LEU A 11 4.03 1.75 -19.67
CA LEU A 11 4.76 0.54 -19.26
C LEU A 11 6.16 0.87 -18.74
N LEU A 12 6.88 1.79 -19.39
CA LEU A 12 8.20 2.23 -18.93
C LEU A 12 8.12 2.84 -17.52
N LEU A 13 7.14 3.70 -17.28
CA LEU A 13 6.87 4.27 -15.95
C LEU A 13 6.58 3.14 -14.95
N PHE A 14 5.69 2.21 -15.31
CA PHE A 14 5.31 1.10 -14.45
C PHE A 14 6.52 0.25 -14.02
N PHE A 15 7.38 -0.15 -14.97
CA PHE A 15 8.60 -0.90 -14.67
C PHE A 15 9.58 -0.10 -13.81
N SER A 16 9.72 1.21 -14.08
CA SER A 16 10.59 2.09 -13.29
C SER A 16 10.13 2.16 -11.83
N ILE A 17 8.82 2.32 -11.60
CA ILE A 17 8.24 2.32 -10.25
C ILE A 17 8.40 0.95 -9.58
N LEU A 18 8.21 -0.15 -10.32
CA LEU A 18 8.37 -1.50 -9.79
C LEU A 18 9.82 -1.77 -9.33
N ILE A 19 10.81 -1.34 -10.11
CA ILE A 19 12.24 -1.46 -9.76
C ILE A 19 12.53 -0.64 -8.50
N LEU A 20 12.06 0.61 -8.42
CA LEU A 20 12.23 1.47 -7.24
C LEU A 20 11.56 0.85 -6.00
N TYR A 21 10.35 0.34 -6.14
CA TYR A 21 9.63 -0.36 -5.08
C TYR A 21 10.42 -1.57 -4.57
N PHE A 22 10.94 -2.40 -5.47
CA PHE A 22 11.74 -3.58 -5.11
C PHE A 22 13.02 -3.21 -4.35
N PHE A 23 13.77 -2.21 -4.84
CA PHE A 23 14.99 -1.77 -4.17
C PHE A 23 14.73 -1.11 -2.83
N SER A 24 13.66 -0.31 -2.72
CA SER A 24 13.33 0.36 -1.46
C SER A 24 12.82 -0.61 -0.39
N ASN A 25 12.09 -1.65 -0.79
CA ASN A 25 11.55 -2.65 0.14
C ASN A 25 12.58 -3.76 0.50
N ARG A 26 13.82 -3.68 0.01
CA ARG A 26 14.89 -4.61 0.35
C ARG A 26 15.51 -4.34 1.72
N LYS A 27 15.37 -3.12 2.24
CA LYS A 27 15.92 -2.71 3.54
C LYS A 27 14.83 -2.92 4.60
N ASP A 28 15.04 -3.90 5.49
CA ASP A 28 14.06 -4.50 6.42
C ASP A 28 13.29 -3.57 7.37
N ASN A 29 13.55 -2.27 7.36
CA ASN A 29 13.10 -1.39 8.43
C ASN A 29 11.75 -0.73 8.14
N GLU A 30 11.37 -0.50 6.87
CA GLU A 30 10.07 0.09 6.52
C GLU A 30 9.58 -0.45 5.17
N THR A 31 8.55 -1.32 5.20
CA THR A 31 7.94 -1.79 3.96
C THR A 31 7.06 -0.69 3.36
N ILE A 32 7.40 -0.21 2.17
CA ILE A 32 6.56 0.73 1.44
C ILE A 32 5.22 0.08 1.10
N ASN A 33 4.13 0.82 1.28
CA ASN A 33 2.81 0.35 0.92
C ASN A 33 2.68 0.20 -0.61
N PRO A 34 2.36 -1.00 -1.16
CA PRO A 34 2.18 -1.22 -2.59
C PRO A 34 1.21 -0.24 -3.26
N LEU A 35 0.19 0.25 -2.54
CA LEU A 35 -0.78 1.22 -3.06
C LEU A 35 -0.11 2.54 -3.46
N MET A 36 1.09 2.86 -2.96
CA MET A 36 1.77 4.12 -3.24
C MET A 36 2.16 4.26 -4.73
N VAL A 37 2.25 3.15 -5.47
CA VAL A 37 2.44 3.12 -6.94
C VAL A 37 1.34 3.90 -7.67
N ILE A 38 0.13 3.90 -7.13
CA ILE A 38 -1.06 4.53 -7.73
C ILE A 38 -0.88 6.04 -7.85
N VAL A 39 -0.17 6.66 -6.91
CA VAL A 39 0.15 8.09 -6.96
C VAL A 39 0.99 8.42 -8.19
N GLY A 40 1.98 7.58 -8.52
CA GLY A 40 2.81 7.73 -9.72
C GLY A 40 2.00 7.60 -11.00
N LEU A 41 1.14 6.58 -11.09
CA LEU A 41 0.26 6.36 -12.26
C LEU A 41 -0.70 7.55 -12.48
N CYS A 42 -1.34 8.00 -11.41
CA CYS A 42 -2.25 9.13 -11.43
C CYS A 42 -1.53 10.43 -11.84
N THR A 43 -0.32 10.65 -11.31
CA THR A 43 0.50 11.83 -11.68
C THR A 43 0.86 11.81 -13.17
N PHE A 44 1.26 10.66 -13.71
CA PHE A 44 1.55 10.52 -15.14
C PHE A 44 0.32 10.83 -16.00
N SER A 45 -0.86 10.31 -15.63
CA SER A 45 -2.11 10.59 -16.33
C SER A 45 -2.46 12.08 -16.31
N LEU A 46 -2.34 12.74 -15.15
CA LEU A 46 -2.56 14.20 -15.04
C LEU A 46 -1.58 14.98 -15.91
N CYS A 47 -0.29 14.65 -15.87
CA CYS A 47 0.71 15.30 -16.73
C CYS A 47 0.36 15.15 -18.22
N TYR A 48 -0.10 13.97 -18.65
CA TYR A 48 -0.52 13.80 -20.03
C TYR A 48 -1.68 14.73 -20.41
N VAL A 49 -2.73 14.78 -19.59
CA VAL A 49 -3.89 15.68 -19.80
C VAL A 49 -3.45 17.14 -19.85
N PHE A 50 -2.58 17.54 -18.93
CA PHE A 50 -2.01 18.88 -18.83
C PHE A 50 -1.19 19.31 -20.03
N THR A 51 -0.62 18.37 -20.80
CA THR A 51 0.04 18.70 -22.08
C THR A 51 -0.92 18.88 -23.25
N LYS A 52 -2.18 18.46 -23.11
CA LYS A 52 -3.20 18.49 -24.18
C LYS A 52 -4.20 19.62 -24.04
N ILE A 53 -4.26 20.23 -22.86
CA ILE A 53 -5.27 21.22 -22.52
C ILE A 53 -4.53 22.44 -22.01
N GLU A 54 -4.94 23.62 -22.46
CA GLU A 54 -4.51 24.86 -21.84
C GLU A 54 -5.09 24.92 -20.43
N ILE A 55 -4.23 24.67 -19.44
CA ILE A 55 -4.65 24.69 -18.04
C ILE A 55 -4.96 26.14 -17.68
N GLY A 56 -6.25 26.45 -17.58
CA GLY A 56 -6.68 27.71 -17.01
C GLY A 56 -6.18 27.83 -15.56
N VAL A 57 -5.77 29.03 -15.15
CA VAL A 57 -5.26 29.32 -13.81
C VAL A 57 -6.21 28.80 -12.70
N GLY A 58 -7.52 28.73 -12.98
CA GLY A 58 -8.55 28.19 -12.09
C GLY A 58 -8.37 26.72 -11.66
N ILE A 59 -7.82 25.84 -12.51
CA ILE A 59 -7.55 24.44 -12.12
C ILE A 59 -6.43 24.38 -11.08
N GLY A 60 -5.38 25.19 -11.28
CA GLY A 60 -4.28 25.33 -10.31
C GLY A 60 -4.79 25.84 -8.96
N PHE A 61 -5.66 26.86 -8.96
CA PHE A 61 -6.31 27.34 -7.75
C PHE A 61 -7.20 26.29 -7.07
N GLY A 62 -7.96 25.51 -7.83
CA GLY A 62 -8.81 24.43 -7.29
C GLY A 62 -8.01 23.32 -6.60
N LEU A 63 -6.92 22.86 -7.23
CA LEU A 63 -6.00 21.89 -6.62
C LEU A 63 -5.32 22.46 -5.37
N PHE A 64 -4.90 23.73 -5.39
CA PHE A 64 -4.36 24.40 -4.21
C PHE A 64 -5.37 24.51 -3.07
N ALA A 65 -6.65 24.77 -3.37
CA ALA A 65 -7.72 24.82 -2.36
C ALA A 65 -7.95 23.44 -1.73
N ILE A 66 -8.00 22.38 -2.53
CA ILE A 66 -8.13 21.00 -2.04
C ILE A 66 -6.95 20.64 -1.15
N PHE A 67 -5.71 20.89 -1.59
CA PHE A 67 -4.53 20.61 -0.76
C PHE A 67 -4.46 21.46 0.50
N SER A 68 -4.96 22.71 0.47
CA SER A 68 -5.07 23.56 1.65
C SER A 68 -6.05 22.99 2.67
N ILE A 69 -7.23 22.52 2.25
CA ILE A 69 -8.20 21.87 3.14
C ILE A 69 -7.64 20.55 3.68
N LEU A 70 -6.99 19.73 2.84
CA LEU A 70 -6.36 18.48 3.27
C LEU A 70 -5.24 18.68 4.30
N ARG A 71 -4.62 19.87 4.33
CA ARG A 71 -3.60 20.28 5.32
C ARG A 71 -4.18 20.66 6.66
N PHE A 72 -5.41 21.19 6.72
CA PHE A 72 -6.06 21.64 7.96
C PHE A 72 -6.74 20.53 8.75
N ARG A 73 -6.61 19.27 8.35
CA ARG A 73 -7.21 18.17 9.10
C ARG A 73 -6.47 17.95 10.43
N THR A 74 -7.24 17.82 11.50
CA THR A 74 -6.75 17.53 12.86
C THR A 74 -6.41 16.05 13.06
N GLN A 75 -6.90 15.15 12.18
CA GLN A 75 -6.65 13.71 12.26
C GLN A 75 -5.69 13.25 11.16
N SER A 76 -4.65 12.50 11.49
CA SER A 76 -3.75 11.92 10.49
C SER A 76 -4.47 10.84 9.65
N PHE A 77 -4.92 11.14 8.43
CA PHE A 77 -5.26 10.14 7.41
C PHE A 77 -4.15 9.09 7.30
N THR A 78 -4.61 7.84 7.20
CA THR A 78 -3.77 6.71 6.84
C THR A 78 -3.24 6.88 5.41
N VAL A 79 -2.12 6.21 5.11
CA VAL A 79 -1.52 6.22 3.77
C VAL A 79 -2.55 5.81 2.71
N ASN A 80 -3.39 4.81 2.99
CA ASN A 80 -4.44 4.34 2.09
C ASN A 80 -5.48 5.42 1.76
N ALA A 81 -5.89 6.22 2.76
CA ALA A 81 -6.87 7.29 2.55
C ALA A 81 -6.31 8.41 1.66
N ILE A 82 -5.03 8.76 1.80
CA ILE A 82 -4.38 9.74 0.93
C ILE A 82 -4.32 9.23 -0.52
N ILE A 83 -3.97 7.96 -0.72
CA ILE A 83 -3.89 7.34 -2.05
C ILE A 83 -5.27 7.26 -2.70
N PHE A 84 -6.30 6.87 -1.94
CA PHE A 84 -7.68 6.87 -2.41
C PHE A 84 -8.11 8.26 -2.86
N LEU A 85 -7.91 9.29 -2.03
CA LEU A 85 -8.24 10.67 -2.38
C LEU A 85 -7.51 11.13 -3.63
N PHE A 86 -6.21 10.83 -3.74
CA PHE A 86 -5.42 11.19 -4.92
C PHE A 86 -5.93 10.53 -6.20
N ALA A 87 -6.27 9.24 -6.13
CA ALA A 87 -6.84 8.49 -7.25
C ALA A 87 -8.22 9.04 -7.64
N THR A 88 -9.11 9.30 -6.68
CA THR A 88 -10.43 9.87 -6.93
C THR A 88 -10.34 11.24 -7.60
N ILE A 89 -9.52 12.15 -7.07
CA ILE A 89 -9.31 13.48 -7.66
C ILE A 89 -8.78 13.35 -9.08
N THR A 90 -7.81 12.46 -9.30
CA THR A 90 -7.23 12.25 -10.63
C THR A 90 -8.26 11.74 -11.63
N LEU A 91 -9.08 10.75 -11.25
CA LEU A 91 -10.16 10.23 -12.09
C LEU A 91 -11.20 11.31 -12.39
N SER A 92 -11.61 12.10 -11.39
CA SER A 92 -12.53 13.21 -11.60
C SER A 92 -11.99 14.25 -12.57
N ILE A 93 -10.69 14.59 -12.46
CA ILE A 93 -10.05 15.53 -13.39
C ILE A 93 -9.96 14.93 -14.80
N LEU A 94 -9.59 13.65 -14.92
CA LEU A 94 -9.55 12.95 -16.22
C LEU A 94 -10.91 13.00 -16.91
N ASP A 95 -11.98 12.70 -16.19
CA ASP A 95 -13.34 12.60 -16.73
C ASP A 95 -13.89 13.95 -17.21
N ILE A 96 -13.56 15.05 -16.52
CA ILE A 96 -14.07 16.38 -16.86
C ILE A 96 -13.20 17.12 -17.86
N LEU A 97 -11.87 16.97 -17.81
CA LEU A 97 -10.95 17.70 -18.68
C LEU A 97 -10.74 17.01 -20.02
N TYR A 98 -10.71 15.68 -20.08
CA TYR A 98 -10.30 15.01 -21.30
C TYR A 98 -11.43 14.96 -22.34
N PRO A 99 -11.18 15.32 -23.61
CA PRO A 99 -12.22 15.40 -24.62
C PRO A 99 -12.82 14.01 -24.94
N TYR A 100 -14.15 13.96 -25.01
CA TYR A 100 -14.92 12.74 -25.31
C TYR A 100 -14.55 12.11 -26.66
N GLU A 101 -14.11 12.91 -27.63
CA GLU A 101 -13.67 12.47 -28.96
C GLU A 101 -12.51 11.46 -28.91
N LYS A 102 -11.73 11.44 -27.81
CA LYS A 102 -10.61 10.52 -27.60
C LYS A 102 -10.88 9.55 -26.44
N ILE A 103 -12.12 9.08 -26.31
CA ILE A 103 -12.56 8.21 -25.22
C ILE A 103 -11.69 6.97 -25.02
N GLU A 104 -11.08 6.43 -26.08
CA GLU A 104 -10.18 5.28 -25.98
C GLU A 104 -8.98 5.55 -25.05
N VAL A 105 -8.41 6.76 -25.11
CA VAL A 105 -7.29 7.17 -24.25
C VAL A 105 -7.75 7.40 -22.81
N LEU A 106 -8.96 7.95 -22.63
CA LEU A 106 -9.58 8.14 -21.31
C LEU A 106 -9.81 6.78 -20.63
N LEU A 107 -10.45 5.85 -21.35
CA LEU A 107 -10.70 4.49 -20.88
C LEU A 107 -9.40 3.76 -20.56
N PHE A 108 -8.36 3.93 -21.37
CA PHE A 108 -7.04 3.36 -21.09
C PHE A 108 -6.52 3.80 -19.70
N PHE A 109 -6.56 5.09 -19.38
CA PHE A 109 -6.11 5.56 -18.07
C PHE A 109 -7.00 5.06 -16.93
N GLN A 110 -8.32 5.09 -17.09
CA GLN A 110 -9.25 4.61 -16.07
C GLN A 110 -9.04 3.13 -15.77
N ILE A 111 -8.99 2.27 -16.80
CA ILE A 111 -8.78 0.83 -16.67
C ILE A 111 -7.44 0.54 -16.00
N MET A 112 -6.38 1.26 -16.39
CA MET A 112 -5.06 1.08 -15.78
C MET A 112 -5.07 1.48 -14.31
N ILE A 113 -5.54 2.68 -13.97
CA ILE A 113 -5.57 3.16 -12.57
C ILE A 113 -6.39 2.21 -11.69
N ILE A 114 -7.60 1.82 -12.14
CA ILE A 114 -8.48 0.93 -11.39
C ILE A 114 -7.89 -0.48 -11.28
N GLY A 115 -7.37 -1.02 -12.38
CA GLY A 115 -6.75 -2.35 -12.40
C GLY A 115 -5.56 -2.43 -11.44
N PHE A 116 -4.68 -1.43 -11.46
CA PHE A 116 -3.55 -1.36 -10.53
C PHE A 116 -4.00 -1.14 -9.08
N TYR A 117 -5.03 -0.34 -8.84
CA TYR A 117 -5.60 -0.18 -7.50
C TYR A 117 -6.08 -1.50 -6.93
N ILE A 118 -6.81 -2.30 -7.71
CA ILE A 118 -7.29 -3.62 -7.31
C ILE A 118 -6.12 -4.57 -7.04
N ILE A 119 -5.16 -4.66 -7.95
CA ILE A 119 -3.98 -5.54 -7.81
C ILE A 119 -3.19 -5.18 -6.54
N ALA A 120 -2.89 -3.90 -6.34
CA ALA A 120 -2.16 -3.43 -5.17
C ALA A 120 -2.95 -3.66 -3.87
N SER A 121 -4.27 -3.46 -3.88
CA SER A 121 -5.15 -3.74 -2.75
C SER A 121 -5.15 -5.23 -2.37
N ILE A 122 -5.18 -6.14 -3.35
CA ILE A 122 -5.08 -7.58 -3.12
C ILE A 122 -3.72 -7.94 -2.49
N ILE A 123 -2.62 -7.34 -2.95
CA ILE A 123 -1.28 -7.57 -2.39
C ILE A 123 -1.20 -7.10 -0.94
N VAL A 124 -1.80 -5.93 -0.62
CA VAL A 124 -1.87 -5.42 0.75
C VAL A 124 -2.68 -6.36 1.64
N ASN A 125 -3.87 -6.78 1.20
CA ASN A 125 -4.72 -7.67 1.98
C ASN A 125 -4.10 -9.04 2.21
N LYS A 126 -3.31 -9.57 1.26
CA LYS A 126 -2.55 -10.82 1.46
C LYS A 126 -1.47 -10.71 2.55
N LYS A 127 -0.96 -9.51 2.86
CA LYS A 127 0.00 -9.28 3.95
C LYS A 127 -0.68 -9.11 5.31
N VAL A 128 -1.98 -8.78 5.34
CA VAL A 128 -2.76 -8.79 6.58
C VAL A 128 -2.91 -10.26 6.98
N SER A 129 -2.33 -10.62 8.13
CA SER A 129 -2.24 -11.98 8.66
C SER A 129 -3.49 -12.80 8.37
N LYS A 130 -3.31 -14.06 7.94
CA LYS A 130 -4.39 -15.05 7.72
C LYS A 130 -5.33 -15.19 8.93
N TYR A 131 -4.84 -14.76 10.09
CA TYR A 131 -5.48 -14.81 11.38
C TYR A 131 -5.95 -13.43 11.81
N LEU A 132 -7.25 -13.31 12.14
CA LEU A 132 -7.90 -12.06 12.50
C LEU A 132 -7.66 -11.66 13.96
N ASN A 133 -7.39 -12.65 14.83
CA ASN A 133 -7.22 -12.41 16.25
C ASN A 133 -5.76 -12.49 16.66
N THR A 134 -5.39 -11.66 17.64
CA THR A 134 -4.07 -11.69 18.25
C THR A 134 -4.17 -11.84 19.75
N ILE A 135 -3.27 -12.62 20.33
CA ILE A 135 -3.10 -12.74 21.78
C ILE A 135 -1.63 -12.65 22.15
N ASN A 136 -1.33 -11.87 23.20
CA ASN A 136 0.01 -11.78 23.76
C ASN A 136 0.22 -12.95 24.73
N VAL A 137 1.29 -13.71 24.51
CA VAL A 137 1.60 -14.93 25.25
C VAL A 137 3.00 -14.82 25.79
N LYS A 138 3.13 -14.94 27.11
CA LYS A 138 4.43 -14.99 27.78
C LYS A 138 4.84 -16.43 28.02
N ILE A 139 6.06 -16.78 27.62
CA ILE A 139 6.66 -18.09 27.87
C ILE A 139 7.94 -17.91 28.68
N ALA A 140 8.18 -18.80 29.65
CA ALA A 140 9.41 -18.80 30.43
C ALA A 140 10.58 -19.31 29.57
N LEU A 141 11.71 -18.62 29.62
CA LEU A 141 12.95 -18.99 28.94
C LEU A 141 13.77 -19.85 29.90
N ASP A 142 13.42 -21.12 29.97
CA ASP A 142 14.12 -22.10 30.81
C ASP A 142 15.43 -22.55 30.14
N SER A 143 16.38 -23.07 30.92
CA SER A 143 17.70 -23.51 30.41
C SER A 143 17.66 -24.60 29.34
N ASN A 144 16.53 -25.31 29.22
CA ASN A 144 16.29 -26.36 28.23
C ASN A 144 15.40 -25.89 27.06
N PHE A 145 15.01 -24.62 27.01
CA PHE A 145 14.13 -24.08 25.98
C PHE A 145 14.93 -23.73 24.73
N SER A 146 14.78 -24.51 23.65
CA SER A 146 15.31 -24.12 22.36
C SER A 146 14.40 -23.10 21.69
N LEU A 147 14.98 -22.11 21.01
CA LEU A 147 14.25 -21.11 20.21
C LEU A 147 13.78 -21.68 18.86
N ASP A 148 13.54 -22.99 18.79
CA ASP A 148 13.08 -23.65 17.57
C ASP A 148 11.59 -23.41 17.38
N ASN A 149 11.15 -23.33 16.12
CA ASN A 149 9.73 -23.13 15.83
C ASN A 149 8.83 -24.22 16.45
N ASN A 150 9.33 -25.46 16.55
CA ASN A 150 8.56 -26.59 17.07
C ASN A 150 8.34 -26.53 18.59
N SER A 151 9.37 -26.14 19.36
CA SER A 151 9.27 -26.01 20.82
C SER A 151 8.32 -24.87 21.20
N ILE A 152 8.47 -23.71 20.55
CA ILE A 152 7.61 -22.54 20.77
C ILE A 152 6.16 -22.89 20.42
N ARG A 153 5.92 -23.54 19.27
CA ARG A 153 4.57 -23.94 18.85
C ARG A 153 3.93 -24.90 19.87
N LYS A 154 4.69 -25.87 20.39
CA LYS A 154 4.20 -26.80 21.41
C LYS A 154 3.82 -26.07 22.71
N SER A 155 4.67 -25.16 23.20
CA SER A 155 4.38 -24.39 24.41
C SER A 155 3.18 -23.44 24.26
N ILE A 156 2.95 -22.89 23.07
CA ILE A 156 1.72 -22.11 22.77
C ILE A 156 0.49 -23.03 22.76
N GLN A 157 0.59 -24.22 22.13
CA GLN A 157 -0.50 -25.20 22.11
C GLN A 157 -0.90 -25.66 23.51
N GLU A 158 0.07 -25.96 24.36
CA GLU A 158 -0.18 -26.37 25.76
C GLU A 158 -0.89 -25.28 26.58
N LYS A 159 -0.61 -23.99 26.30
CA LYS A 159 -1.23 -22.89 27.04
C LYS A 159 -2.62 -22.48 26.55
N ILE A 160 -2.88 -22.57 25.25
CA ILE A 160 -4.05 -21.89 24.63
C ILE A 160 -4.94 -22.86 23.84
N ASN A 161 -4.51 -24.11 23.64
CA ASN A 161 -5.27 -25.16 22.99
C ASN A 161 -5.77 -24.79 21.57
N ILE A 162 -4.90 -24.18 20.76
CA ILE A 162 -5.20 -23.76 19.38
C ILE A 162 -4.44 -24.65 18.39
N GLU A 163 -5.10 -25.19 17.36
CA GLU A 163 -4.45 -26.08 16.37
C GLU A 163 -3.72 -25.30 15.26
N ASN A 164 -4.34 -24.24 14.76
CA ASN A 164 -3.86 -23.44 13.64
C ASN A 164 -3.60 -22.00 14.07
N PHE A 165 -2.34 -21.65 14.20
CA PHE A 165 -1.89 -20.29 14.50
C PHE A 165 -0.51 -20.05 13.90
N ASP A 166 -0.22 -18.78 13.64
CA ASP A 166 1.14 -18.26 13.45
C ASP A 166 1.58 -17.51 14.72
N PHE A 167 2.88 -17.29 14.89
CA PHE A 167 3.39 -16.51 16.01
C PHE A 167 4.55 -15.63 15.57
N LYS A 168 4.70 -14.49 16.23
CA LYS A 168 5.84 -13.58 16.08
C LYS A 168 6.49 -13.35 17.43
N ILE A 169 7.81 -13.51 17.51
CA ILE A 169 8.57 -13.14 18.70
C ILE A 169 8.64 -11.61 18.74
N VAL A 170 8.07 -11.02 19.78
CA VAL A 170 8.06 -9.56 19.98
C VAL A 170 9.32 -9.14 20.73
N ASN A 171 9.65 -9.85 21.81
CA ASN A 171 10.80 -9.57 22.63
C ASN A 171 11.30 -10.83 23.34
N ILE A 172 12.60 -10.90 23.59
CA ILE A 172 13.23 -11.93 24.41
C ILE A 172 13.98 -11.21 25.53
N ASN A 173 13.48 -11.36 26.75
CA ASN A 173 14.13 -10.79 27.93
C ASN A 173 14.93 -11.87 28.65
N ALA A 174 16.24 -11.89 28.40
CA ALA A 174 17.18 -12.81 29.02
C ALA A 174 17.45 -12.50 30.51
N VAL A 175 17.06 -11.33 31.01
CA VAL A 175 17.24 -10.97 32.43
C VAL A 175 16.08 -11.51 33.27
N SER A 176 14.86 -11.39 32.76
CA SER A 176 13.67 -11.95 33.42
C SER A 176 13.35 -13.39 33.00
N ASN A 177 14.11 -13.95 32.07
CA ASN A 177 13.84 -15.25 31.43
C ASN A 177 12.39 -15.34 30.89
N GLU A 178 11.95 -14.32 30.15
CA GLU A 178 10.62 -14.30 29.52
C GLU A 178 10.73 -14.05 28.02
N ILE A 179 9.87 -14.73 27.25
CA ILE A 179 9.66 -14.49 25.82
C ILE A 179 8.26 -13.94 25.64
N ASP A 180 8.17 -12.74 25.06
CA ASP A 180 6.92 -12.12 24.66
C ASP A 180 6.60 -12.53 23.22
N LEU A 181 5.51 -13.26 23.06
CA LEU A 181 5.04 -13.75 21.77
C LEU A 181 3.70 -13.10 21.41
N LEU A 182 3.56 -12.72 20.14
CA LEU A 182 2.28 -12.38 19.55
C LEU A 182 1.77 -13.58 18.77
N VAL A 183 0.73 -14.24 19.27
CA VAL A 183 0.11 -15.39 18.60
C VAL A 183 -1.08 -14.89 17.78
N LEU A 184 -1.12 -15.31 16.51
CA LEU A 184 -2.07 -14.96 15.47
C LEU A 184 -2.93 -16.20 15.20
N TYR A 185 -4.23 -16.17 15.54
CA TYR A 185 -5.16 -17.31 15.34
C TYR A 185 -6.54 -16.91 14.78
#